data_AF-A0A7Y2CKI0-F1
#
_entry.id   AF-A0A7Y2CKI0-F1
#
_cell.length_a   1.000
_cell.length_b   1.000
_cell.length_c   1.000
_cell.angle_alpha   90.00
_cell.angle_beta   90.00
_cell.angle_gamma   90.00
#
_symmetry.space_group_name_H-M   'P 1'
#
loop_
_entity.id
_entity.type
_entity.pdbx_description
1 polymer ?
#
loop_
_entity_poly.entity_id
_entity_poly.type
_entity_poly.pdbx_seq_one_letter_code
_entity_poly.pdbx_strand_id
1 'polypeptide(L)'
;MSVPAILQTLRRSMDLYDELAAALPAHHLGSKLPGVPSNTVGEQLWCVVGARESYARAIAAGEWAGFACSLTAEDCRDAARIREALADSARALLEAMPPPAAPSPPEGAPAEEPEPPARTTQLLAVLEHEAAHQGQLIRYLYALRIPVPPGWKARYALD
;
A
#
# COMPACT_ATOMS: atom_id res chain seq x y z
N MET A 1 -16.84 -9.11 -1.16
CA MET A 1 -15.55 -9.73 -0.73
C MET A 1 -15.54 -9.69 0.79
N SER A 2 -15.14 -10.77 1.47
CA SER A 2 -15.03 -10.74 2.94
C SER A 2 -13.80 -9.92 3.37
N VAL A 3 -13.81 -9.34 4.57
CA VAL A 3 -12.66 -8.61 5.12
C VAL A 3 -11.36 -9.44 5.09
N PRO A 4 -11.36 -10.74 5.48
CA PRO A 4 -10.17 -11.58 5.33
C PRO A 4 -9.65 -11.67 3.89
N ALA A 5 -10.54 -11.75 2.88
CA ALA A 5 -10.13 -11.80 1.48
C ALA A 5 -9.58 -10.45 0.97
N ILE A 6 -10.11 -9.33 1.47
CA ILE A 6 -9.55 -7.99 1.18
C ILE A 6 -8.15 -7.88 1.78
N LEU A 7 -7.98 -8.24 3.06
CA LEU A 7 -6.68 -8.22 3.74
C LEU A 7 -5.65 -9.12 3.06
N GLN A 8 -6.04 -10.31 2.61
CA GLN A 8 -5.15 -11.18 1.82
C GLN A 8 -4.73 -10.53 0.51
N THR A 9 -5.66 -9.85 -0.18
CA THR A 9 -5.36 -9.15 -1.44
C THR A 9 -4.44 -7.96 -1.20
N LEU A 10 -4.65 -7.22 -0.11
CA LEU A 10 -3.81 -6.11 0.29
C LEU A 10 -2.39 -6.57 0.64
N ARG A 11 -2.23 -7.67 1.39
CA ARG A 11 -0.89 -8.26 1.66
C ARG A 11 -0.13 -8.57 0.38
N ARG A 12 -0.78 -9.25 -0.57
CA ARG A 12 -0.17 -9.52 -1.89
C ARG A 12 0.20 -8.25 -2.64
N SER A 13 -0.61 -7.20 -2.51
CA SER A 13 -0.32 -5.89 -3.09
C SER A 13 0.90 -5.24 -2.43
N MET A 14 1.02 -5.33 -1.11
CA MET A 14 2.17 -4.85 -0.35
C MET A 14 3.47 -5.59 -0.70
N ASP A 15 3.42 -6.91 -0.83
CA ASP A 15 4.57 -7.75 -1.19
C ASP A 15 5.21 -7.31 -2.52
N LEU A 16 4.39 -6.84 -3.47
CA LEU A 16 4.89 -6.30 -4.75
C LEU A 16 5.74 -5.04 -4.53
N TYR A 17 5.37 -4.17 -3.59
CA TYR A 17 6.19 -3.00 -3.27
C TYR A 17 7.51 -3.38 -2.63
N ASP A 18 7.53 -4.39 -1.77
CA ASP A 18 8.76 -4.89 -1.15
C ASP A 18 9.69 -5.48 -2.23
N GLU A 19 9.14 -6.27 -3.15
CA GLU A 19 9.88 -6.80 -4.29
C GLU A 19 10.44 -5.69 -5.19
N LEU A 20 9.63 -4.67 -5.49
CA LEU A 20 10.07 -3.50 -6.25
C LEU A 20 11.19 -2.76 -5.55
N ALA A 21 11.05 -2.46 -4.25
CA ALA A 21 12.04 -1.71 -3.47
C ALA A 21 13.35 -2.48 -3.27
N ALA A 22 13.31 -3.82 -3.32
CA ALA A 22 14.50 -4.66 -3.35
C ALA A 22 15.20 -4.64 -4.72
N ALA A 23 14.44 -4.61 -5.82
CA ALA A 23 14.98 -4.62 -7.18
C ALA A 23 15.41 -3.24 -7.70
N LEU A 24 14.87 -2.15 -7.14
CA LEU A 24 15.05 -0.78 -7.62
C LEU A 24 16.48 -0.25 -7.33
N PRO A 25 17.27 0.10 -8.37
CA PRO A 25 18.55 0.77 -8.15
C PRO A 25 18.36 2.16 -7.54
N ALA A 26 19.12 2.48 -6.49
CA ALA A 26 18.94 3.72 -5.71
C ALA A 26 18.99 5.01 -6.56
N HIS A 27 19.80 5.04 -7.63
CA HIS A 27 19.89 6.20 -8.51
C HIS A 27 18.57 6.51 -9.26
N HIS A 28 17.66 5.54 -9.38
CA HIS A 28 16.35 5.76 -9.98
C HIS A 28 15.33 6.41 -9.04
N LEU A 29 15.59 6.46 -7.73
CA LEU A 29 14.67 7.08 -6.77
C LEU A 29 14.39 8.55 -7.10
N GLY A 30 15.39 9.29 -7.58
CA GLY A 30 15.24 10.67 -8.03
C GLY A 30 14.74 10.82 -9.48
N SER A 31 14.48 9.72 -10.20
CA SER A 31 14.09 9.77 -11.62
C SER A 31 12.61 10.05 -11.80
N LYS A 32 12.29 10.83 -12.84
CA LYS A 32 10.92 11.15 -13.30
C LYS A 32 10.62 10.43 -14.61
N LEU A 33 9.35 10.35 -15.01
CA LEU A 33 9.00 9.92 -16.37
C LEU A 33 9.48 10.97 -17.38
N PRO A 34 10.22 10.59 -18.43
CA PRO A 34 10.70 11.53 -19.42
C PRO A 34 9.55 12.11 -20.25
N GLY A 35 9.57 13.41 -20.48
CA GLY A 35 8.64 14.09 -21.39
C GLY A 35 7.22 14.30 -20.85
N VAL A 36 6.93 13.96 -19.59
CA VAL A 36 5.63 14.19 -18.96
C VAL A 36 5.77 14.68 -17.52
N PRO A 37 4.86 15.57 -17.03
CA PRO A 37 4.81 15.92 -15.62
C PRO A 37 4.63 14.68 -14.76
N SER A 38 5.53 14.50 -13.80
CA SER A 38 5.53 13.34 -12.92
C SER A 38 6.29 13.64 -11.64
N ASN A 39 5.91 12.92 -10.58
CA ASN A 39 6.72 12.78 -9.38
C ASN A 39 7.95 11.91 -9.69
N THR A 40 8.90 11.90 -8.79
CA THR A 40 10.01 10.94 -8.82
C THR A 40 9.55 9.56 -8.35
N VAL A 41 10.31 8.50 -8.65
CA VAL A 41 10.00 7.15 -8.14
C VAL A 41 9.94 7.14 -6.61
N GLY A 42 10.85 7.84 -5.94
CA GLY A 42 10.84 7.98 -4.49
C GLY A 42 9.60 8.67 -3.95
N GLU A 43 9.17 9.77 -4.57
CA GLU A 43 7.93 10.48 -4.22
C GLU A 43 6.67 9.62 -4.47
N GLN A 44 6.69 8.72 -5.46
CA GLN A 44 5.61 7.74 -5.65
C GLN A 44 5.53 6.77 -4.46
N LEU A 45 6.66 6.25 -4.01
CA LEU A 45 6.73 5.36 -2.84
C LEU A 45 6.38 6.09 -1.54
N TRP A 46 6.74 7.37 -1.42
CA TRP A 46 6.28 8.25 -0.34
C TRP A 46 4.76 8.35 -0.28
N CYS A 47 4.07 8.50 -1.41
CA CYS A 47 2.61 8.51 -1.44
C CYS A 47 2.02 7.18 -0.94
N VAL A 48 2.63 6.05 -1.31
CA VAL A 48 2.17 4.71 -0.88
C VAL A 48 2.31 4.54 0.63
N VAL A 49 3.48 4.87 1.18
CA VAL A 49 3.72 4.87 2.64
C VAL A 49 2.72 5.79 3.34
N GLY A 50 2.59 7.02 2.86
CA GLY A 50 1.71 8.00 3.48
C GLY A 50 0.24 7.59 3.45
N ALA A 51 -0.23 6.99 2.36
CA ALA A 51 -1.59 6.46 2.30
C ALA A 51 -1.79 5.35 3.36
N ARG A 52 -0.89 4.38 3.45
CA ARG A 52 -0.99 3.29 4.45
C ARG A 52 -1.07 3.83 5.88
N GLU A 53 -0.18 4.77 6.22
CA GLU A 53 -0.15 5.38 7.57
C GLU A 53 -1.40 6.23 7.84
N SER A 54 -1.85 7.01 6.86
CA SER A 54 -3.05 7.84 6.98
C SER A 54 -4.31 6.98 7.16
N TYR A 55 -4.44 5.90 6.39
CA TYR A 55 -5.56 4.97 6.52
C TYR A 55 -5.48 4.13 7.78
N ALA A 56 -4.30 3.71 8.24
CA ALA A 56 -4.14 3.04 9.54
C ALA A 56 -4.67 3.92 10.68
N ARG A 57 -4.32 5.22 10.67
CA ARG A 57 -4.86 6.21 11.61
C ARG A 57 -6.37 6.37 11.47
N ALA A 58 -6.88 6.44 10.23
CA ALA A 58 -8.31 6.62 9.99
C ALA A 58 -9.14 5.40 10.44
N ILE A 59 -8.60 4.20 10.28
CA ILE A 59 -9.19 2.95 10.76
C ILE A 59 -9.25 2.93 12.29
N ALA A 60 -8.14 3.31 12.94
CA ALA A 60 -8.07 3.37 14.40
C ALA A 60 -9.00 4.44 14.99
N ALA A 61 -9.12 5.60 14.33
CA ALA A 61 -10.01 6.68 14.76
C ALA A 61 -11.48 6.48 14.36
N GLY A 62 -11.76 5.62 13.39
CA GLY A 62 -13.09 5.45 12.80
C GLY A 62 -13.49 6.55 11.81
N GLU A 63 -12.62 7.53 11.55
CA GLU A 63 -12.85 8.67 10.66
C GLU A 63 -11.53 9.16 10.03
N TRP A 64 -11.60 9.96 8.97
CA TRP A 64 -10.39 10.48 8.33
C TRP A 64 -9.63 11.44 9.25
N ALA A 65 -8.37 11.10 9.56
CA ALA A 65 -7.53 11.81 10.51
C ALA A 65 -6.42 12.66 9.84
N GLY A 66 -6.60 12.99 8.56
CA GLY A 66 -5.62 13.74 7.76
C GLY A 66 -4.49 12.89 7.19
N PHE A 67 -3.69 13.50 6.33
CA PHE A 67 -2.52 12.85 5.73
C PHE A 67 -1.35 12.80 6.71
N ALA A 68 -0.66 11.67 6.73
CA ALA A 68 0.55 11.40 7.51
C ALA A 68 1.53 10.60 6.65
N CYS A 69 2.82 10.90 6.75
CA CYS A 69 3.88 10.09 6.15
C CYS A 69 5.14 10.20 7.00
N SER A 70 5.74 9.08 7.36
CA SER A 70 7.01 9.01 8.10
C SER A 70 8.22 9.41 7.25
N LEU A 71 8.11 9.38 5.92
CA LEU A 71 9.16 9.79 5.01
C LEU A 71 9.12 11.31 4.78
N THR A 72 10.28 11.94 4.82
CA THR A 72 10.49 13.33 4.38
C THR A 72 10.84 13.39 2.89
N ALA A 73 10.92 14.60 2.34
CA ALA A 73 11.37 14.80 0.95
C ALA A 73 12.82 14.36 0.71
N GLU A 74 13.66 14.35 1.75
CA GLU A 74 15.03 13.85 1.67
C GLU A 74 15.04 12.32 1.66
N ASP A 75 14.25 11.68 2.52
CA ASP A 75 14.12 10.22 2.59
C ASP A 75 13.64 9.61 1.26
N CYS A 76 12.93 10.36 0.42
CA CYS A 76 12.54 9.94 -0.94
C CYS A 76 13.73 9.58 -1.84
N ARG A 77 14.98 9.88 -1.44
CA ARG A 77 16.20 9.49 -2.17
C ARG A 77 17.01 8.41 -1.46
N ASP A 78 16.55 7.93 -0.31
CA ASP A 78 17.22 6.91 0.49
C ASP A 78 16.48 5.56 0.38
N ALA A 79 17.11 4.61 -0.31
CA ALA A 79 16.54 3.29 -0.54
C ALA A 79 16.32 2.49 0.75
N ALA A 80 17.17 2.66 1.76
CA ALA A 80 17.03 1.97 3.04
C ALA A 80 15.84 2.51 3.82
N ARG A 81 15.73 3.84 3.92
CA ARG A 81 14.61 4.52 4.59
C ARG A 81 13.26 4.19 3.95
N ILE A 82 13.20 4.15 2.61
CA ILE A 82 11.99 3.77 1.89
C ILE A 82 11.59 2.32 2.18
N ARG A 83 12.53 1.37 2.17
CA ARG A 83 12.23 -0.04 2.47
C ARG A 83 11.71 -0.21 3.90
N GLU A 84 12.34 0.45 4.86
CA GLU A 84 11.91 0.44 6.25
C GLU A 84 10.49 1.00 6.38
N ALA A 85 10.21 2.17 5.77
CA ALA A 85 8.89 2.79 5.84
C ALA A 85 7.81 1.98 5.12
N LEU A 86 8.11 1.29 4.02
CA LEU A 86 7.17 0.39 3.35
C LEU A 86 6.78 -0.78 4.25
N ALA A 87 7.75 -1.42 4.90
CA ALA A 87 7.51 -2.53 5.82
C ALA A 87 6.73 -2.08 7.07
N ASP A 88 7.11 -0.94 7.64
CA ASP A 88 6.49 -0.39 8.85
C ASP A 88 5.05 0.06 8.60
N SER A 89 4.81 0.76 7.49
CA SER A 89 3.47 1.21 7.11
C SER A 89 2.55 0.03 6.75
N ALA A 90 3.07 -1.03 6.12
CA ALA A 90 2.31 -2.25 5.87
C ALA A 90 1.91 -2.93 7.19
N ARG A 91 2.84 -3.09 8.12
CA ARG A 91 2.59 -3.65 9.45
C ARG A 91 1.56 -2.82 10.22
N ALA A 92 1.72 -1.51 10.27
CA ALA A 92 0.79 -0.61 10.97
C ALA A 92 -0.64 -0.70 10.41
N LEU A 93 -0.79 -0.76 9.08
CA LEU A 93 -2.11 -0.89 8.46
C LEU A 93 -2.78 -2.24 8.76
N LEU A 94 -2.00 -3.32 8.76
CA LEU A 94 -2.50 -4.66 9.07
C LEU A 94 -2.83 -4.81 10.57
N GLU A 95 -2.07 -4.18 11.46
CA GLU A 95 -2.34 -4.16 12.90
C GLU A 95 -3.57 -3.31 13.27
N ALA A 96 -3.80 -2.21 12.55
CA ALA A 96 -5.01 -1.40 12.69
C ALA A 96 -6.29 -2.17 12.33
N MET A 97 -6.16 -3.30 11.63
CA MET A 97 -7.24 -4.18 11.21
C MET A 97 -7.10 -5.56 11.87
N PRO A 98 -7.30 -5.67 13.20
CA PRO A 98 -7.28 -6.96 13.85
C PRO A 98 -8.31 -7.88 13.17
N PRO A 99 -8.04 -9.20 13.10
CA PRO A 99 -9.02 -10.14 12.56
C PRO A 99 -10.35 -9.94 13.30
N PRO A 100 -11.50 -10.13 12.63
CA PRO A 100 -12.77 -10.15 13.34
C PRO A 100 -12.63 -11.15 14.50
N ALA A 101 -13.08 -10.77 15.69
CA ALA A 101 -13.17 -11.70 16.80
C ALA A 101 -13.88 -12.97 16.29
N ALA A 102 -13.33 -14.15 16.58
CA ALA A 102 -13.91 -15.42 16.12
C ALA A 102 -15.41 -15.50 16.50
N PRO A 103 -16.30 -16.08 15.65
CA PRO A 103 -17.68 -16.33 16.04
C PRO A 103 -17.70 -17.54 17.00
N SER A 104 -18.61 -17.66 17.96
CA SER A 104 -20.02 -17.29 17.87
C SER A 104 -20.49 -16.57 19.14
N PRO A 105 -21.46 -15.65 19.03
CA PRO A 105 -22.23 -15.28 20.19
C PRO A 105 -23.02 -16.52 20.66
N PRO A 106 -23.31 -16.64 21.98
CA PRO A 106 -24.05 -17.77 22.52
C PRO A 106 -25.40 -17.94 21.79
N GLU A 107 -25.84 -19.18 21.64
CA GLU A 107 -27.10 -19.55 21.00
C GLU A 107 -28.24 -18.68 21.55
N GLY A 108 -28.89 -17.87 20.70
CA GLY A 108 -29.96 -16.94 21.09
C GLY A 108 -29.54 -15.47 21.25
N ALA A 109 -28.27 -15.12 21.03
CA ALA A 109 -27.86 -13.72 20.96
C ALA A 109 -28.39 -13.03 19.69
N PRO A 110 -28.75 -11.73 19.76
CA PRO A 110 -29.11 -10.96 18.58
C PRO A 110 -27.95 -10.99 17.57
N ALA A 111 -28.28 -11.06 16.27
CA ALA A 111 -27.28 -11.02 15.21
C ALA A 111 -26.36 -9.81 15.41
N GLU A 112 -25.05 -10.03 15.38
CA GLU A 112 -24.08 -8.92 15.42
C GLU A 112 -24.42 -7.92 14.30
N GLU A 113 -24.41 -6.63 14.63
CA GLU A 113 -24.58 -5.61 13.61
C GLU A 113 -23.51 -5.78 12.52
N PRO A 114 -23.87 -5.62 11.23
CA PRO A 114 -22.91 -5.76 10.14
C PRO A 114 -21.70 -4.87 10.40
N GLU A 115 -20.51 -5.40 10.11
CA GLU A 115 -19.24 -4.69 10.27
C GLU A 115 -19.38 -3.24 9.73
N PRO A 116 -18.89 -2.21 10.45
CA PRO A 116 -19.17 -0.82 10.08
C PRO A 116 -18.72 -0.59 8.63
N PRO A 117 -19.62 -0.13 7.72
CA PRO A 117 -19.29 0.10 6.31
C PRO A 117 -18.02 0.93 6.11
N ALA A 118 -17.70 1.79 7.08
CA ALA A 118 -16.51 2.64 7.09
C ALA A 118 -15.18 1.85 7.00
N ARG A 119 -14.99 0.76 7.76
CA ARG A 119 -13.70 0.03 7.79
C ARG A 119 -13.43 -0.73 6.49
N THR A 120 -14.44 -1.46 6.01
CA THR A 120 -14.35 -2.13 4.71
C THR A 120 -14.15 -1.12 3.58
N THR A 121 -14.81 0.04 3.63
CA THR A 121 -14.61 1.12 2.65
C THR A 121 -13.18 1.67 2.68
N GLN A 122 -12.61 1.90 3.88
CA GLN A 122 -11.22 2.35 4.02
C GLN A 122 -10.23 1.33 3.46
N LEU A 123 -10.44 0.03 3.70
CA LEU A 123 -9.59 -1.03 3.12
C LEU A 123 -9.62 -1.04 1.59
N LEU A 124 -10.82 -0.94 1.01
CA LEU A 124 -10.97 -0.89 -0.44
C LEU A 124 -10.31 0.36 -1.02
N ALA A 125 -10.41 1.51 -0.33
CA ALA A 125 -9.74 2.74 -0.74
C ALA A 125 -8.21 2.62 -0.73
N VAL A 126 -7.61 1.94 0.26
CA VAL A 126 -6.16 1.65 0.23
C VAL A 126 -5.82 0.76 -0.96
N LEU A 127 -6.58 -0.31 -1.18
CA LEU A 127 -6.31 -1.25 -2.26
C LEU A 127 -6.40 -0.58 -3.64
N GLU A 128 -7.39 0.29 -3.84
CA GLU A 128 -7.53 1.10 -5.06
C GLU A 128 -6.33 2.04 -5.24
N HIS A 129 -5.92 2.71 -4.17
CA HIS A 129 -4.75 3.59 -4.17
C HIS A 129 -3.46 2.83 -4.54
N GLU A 130 -3.23 1.67 -3.93
CA GLU A 130 -2.07 0.83 -4.26
C GLU A 130 -2.10 0.36 -5.72
N ALA A 131 -3.24 -0.13 -6.20
CA ALA A 131 -3.38 -0.54 -7.60
C ALA A 131 -3.10 0.61 -8.58
N ALA A 132 -3.56 1.82 -8.27
CA ALA A 132 -3.30 3.00 -9.08
C ALA A 132 -1.80 3.33 -9.14
N HIS A 133 -1.11 3.33 -7.99
CA HIS A 133 0.33 3.58 -7.93
C HIS A 133 1.16 2.46 -8.57
N GLN A 134 0.74 1.20 -8.45
CA GLN A 134 1.36 0.08 -9.18
C GLN A 134 1.26 0.31 -10.69
N GLY A 135 0.08 0.69 -11.19
CA GLY A 135 -0.10 1.05 -12.60
C GLY A 135 0.83 2.18 -13.06
N GLN A 136 1.02 3.21 -12.23
CA GLN A 136 1.99 4.27 -12.51
C GLN A 136 3.42 3.75 -12.52
N LEU A 137 3.83 3.00 -11.50
CA LEU A 137 5.19 2.47 -11.36
C LEU A 137 5.58 1.52 -12.50
N ILE A 138 4.65 0.72 -13.04
CA ILE A 138 4.88 -0.07 -14.25
C ILE A 138 5.39 0.81 -15.40
N ARG A 139 4.83 2.02 -15.57
CA ARG A 139 5.29 2.96 -16.61
C ARG A 139 6.72 3.45 -16.35
N TYR A 140 7.11 3.65 -15.09
CA TYR A 140 8.50 3.99 -14.74
C TYR A 140 9.44 2.84 -15.07
N LEU A 141 9.06 1.60 -14.76
CA LEU A 141 9.88 0.43 -15.04
C LEU A 141 10.24 0.38 -16.53
N TYR A 142 9.25 0.51 -17.41
CA TYR A 142 9.48 0.53 -18.86
C TYR A 142 10.24 1.77 -19.33
N ALA A 143 9.81 2.97 -18.92
CA ALA A 143 10.40 4.23 -19.42
C ALA A 143 11.86 4.43 -18.99
N LEU A 144 12.20 3.98 -17.77
CA LEU A 144 13.55 4.09 -17.21
C LEU A 144 14.40 2.85 -17.46
N ARG A 145 13.85 1.83 -18.15
CA ARG A 145 14.50 0.54 -18.42
C ARG A 145 14.97 -0.17 -17.14
N ILE A 146 14.18 -0.05 -16.08
CA ILE A 146 14.39 -0.79 -14.84
C ILE A 146 13.83 -2.21 -15.07
N PRO A 147 14.57 -3.27 -14.73
CA PRO A 147 14.05 -4.63 -14.82
C PRO A 147 12.75 -4.79 -14.03
N VAL A 148 11.72 -5.37 -14.67
CA VAL A 148 10.44 -5.65 -14.01
C VAL A 148 10.59 -6.84 -13.06
N PRO A 149 10.26 -6.72 -11.76
CA PRO A 149 10.38 -7.82 -10.83
C PRO A 149 9.47 -9.02 -11.17
N PRO A 150 9.89 -10.27 -10.93
CA PRO A 150 9.10 -11.47 -11.25
C PRO A 150 7.65 -11.48 -10.75
N GLY A 151 7.40 -11.06 -9.51
CA GLY A 151 6.06 -11.01 -8.95
C GLY A 151 5.16 -10.00 -9.67
N TRP A 152 5.72 -8.87 -10.11
CA TRP A 152 5.00 -7.92 -10.97
C TRP A 152 4.68 -8.50 -12.34
N LYS A 153 5.64 -9.21 -12.97
CA LYS A 153 5.40 -9.91 -14.24
C LYS A 153 4.24 -10.89 -14.11
N ALA A 154 4.27 -11.73 -13.09
CA ALA A 154 3.22 -12.72 -12.84
C ALA A 154 1.87 -12.05 -12.53
N ARG A 155 1.86 -10.99 -11.71
CA ARG A 155 0.63 -10.34 -11.26
C ARG A 155 -0.11 -9.60 -12.38
N TYR A 156 0.62 -8.94 -13.27
CA TYR A 156 0.06 -8.05 -14.30
C TYR A 156 0.26 -8.56 -15.72
N ALA A 157 0.78 -9.78 -15.89
CA ALA A 157 1.11 -10.36 -17.20
C ALA A 157 2.01 -9.44 -18.03
N LEU A 158 3.12 -9.00 -17.42
CA LEU A 158 4.12 -8.12 -18.06
C LEU A 158 5.24 -8.94 -18.68
N ASP A 159 5.67 -8.53 -19.87
CA ASP A 159 6.79 -9.13 -20.62
C ASP A 159 8.17 -8.61 -20.13
#